data_AF-N8YEX7-F1
#
_entry.id   AF-N8YEX7-F1
#
_cell.length_a   1.000
_cell.length_b   1.000
_cell.length_c   1.000
_cell.angle_alpha   90.00
_cell.angle_beta   90.00
_cell.angle_gamma   90.00
#
_symmetry.space_group_name_H-M   'P 1'
#
loop_
_entity.id
_entity.type
_entity.pdbx_description
1 polymer ?
#
loop_
_entity_poly.entity_id
_entity_poly.type
_entity_poly.pdbx_seq_one_letter_code
_entity_poly.pdbx_strand_id
1 'polypeptide(L)'
;MKNRLEVAKELLKENGIIFITISDDGAHYLKVLADDIFGRENFIADVIWQSRKSISSDGLLSVSSTHVLTYAKDKTAVNKADFKLARGGSGNLNNTYK
;
A
#
# COMPACT_ATOMS: atom_id res chain seq x y z
N MET A 1 -5.91 -2.96 17.46
CA MET A 1 -5.25 -2.36 16.28
C MET A 1 -5.84 -1.00 15.89
N LYS A 2 -7.16 -0.80 16.02
CA LYS A 2 -7.87 0.47 15.73
C LYS A 2 -7.14 1.74 16.21
N ASN A 3 -6.85 1.84 17.52
CA ASN A 3 -6.18 3.00 18.11
C ASN A 3 -4.86 3.40 17.39
N ARG A 4 -4.03 2.42 17.00
CA ARG A 4 -2.78 2.71 16.29
C ARG A 4 -3.00 3.27 14.87
N LEU A 5 -4.04 2.81 14.18
CA LEU A 5 -4.38 3.29 12.84
C LEU A 5 -4.98 4.70 12.88
N GLU A 6 -5.78 5.00 13.90
CA GLU A 6 -6.32 6.35 14.14
C GLU A 6 -5.18 7.35 14.36
N VAL A 7 -4.25 7.03 15.26
CA VAL A 7 -3.05 7.86 15.48
C VAL A 7 -2.19 7.96 14.22
N ALA A 8 -2.02 6.86 13.47
CA ALA A 8 -1.26 6.91 12.22
C ALA A 8 -1.91 7.85 11.17
N LYS A 9 -3.25 7.89 11.10
CA LYS A 9 -3.98 8.82 10.23
C LYS A 9 -3.79 10.28 10.66
N GLU A 10 -3.79 10.54 11.96
CA GLU A 10 -3.55 11.89 12.52
C GLU A 10 -2.13 12.39 12.20
N LEU A 11 -1.13 11.51 12.29
CA LEU A 11 0.27 11.83 12.01
C LEU A 11 0.59 11.94 10.51
N LEU A 12 -0.25 11.40 9.63
CA LEU A 12 -0.06 11.51 8.19
C LEU A 12 -0.32 12.94 7.71
N LYS A 13 0.51 13.42 6.79
CA LYS A 13 0.21 14.63 6.00
C LYS A 13 -1.02 14.40 5.12
N GLU A 14 -1.69 15.48 4.69
CA GLU A 14 -2.87 15.38 3.80
C GLU A 14 -2.58 14.61 2.50
N ASN A 15 -1.42 14.86 1.90
CA ASN A 15 -0.93 14.11 0.73
C ASN A 15 -0.17 12.82 1.09
N GLY A 16 -0.21 12.40 2.35
CA GLY A 16 0.53 11.25 2.86
C GLY A 16 -0.11 9.92 2.44
N ILE A 17 0.75 8.91 2.28
CA ILE A 17 0.36 7.53 1.99
C ILE A 17 0.91 6.63 3.09
N ILE A 18 0.10 5.65 3.49
CA ILE A 18 0.48 4.60 4.42
C ILE A 18 0.43 3.24 3.72
N PHE A 19 1.43 2.41 4.01
CA PHE A 19 1.54 1.03 3.53
C PHE A 19 1.48 0.11 4.75
N ILE A 20 0.55 -0.83 4.74
CA ILE A 20 0.35 -1.75 5.86
C ILE A 20 0.53 -3.18 5.37
N THR A 21 1.62 -3.80 5.79
CA THR A 21 1.95 -5.19 5.46
C THR A 21 1.27 -6.14 6.44
N ILE A 22 0.55 -7.13 5.92
CA ILE A 22 -0.14 -8.15 6.71
C ILE A 22 -0.18 -9.48 5.96
N SER A 23 -0.17 -10.58 6.70
CA SER A 23 -0.41 -11.91 6.16
C SER A 23 -1.87 -12.08 5.74
N ASP A 24 -2.17 -13.14 4.98
CA ASP A 24 -3.51 -13.44 4.47
C ASP A 24 -4.56 -13.63 5.59
N ASP A 25 -4.16 -14.17 6.74
CA ASP A 25 -5.02 -14.50 7.88
C ASP A 25 -5.83 -13.30 8.40
N GLY A 26 -5.21 -12.12 8.38
CA GLY A 26 -5.78 -10.88 8.91
C GLY A 26 -6.09 -9.82 7.86
N ALA A 27 -5.74 -10.03 6.59
CA ALA A 27 -5.77 -9.00 5.56
C ALA A 27 -7.18 -8.41 5.36
N HIS A 28 -8.20 -9.27 5.27
CA HIS A 28 -9.57 -8.84 5.02
C HIS A 28 -10.18 -8.10 6.21
N TYR A 29 -9.91 -8.55 7.44
CA TYR A 29 -10.38 -7.86 8.65
C TYR A 29 -9.71 -6.49 8.81
N LEU A 30 -8.40 -6.43 8.53
CA LEU A 30 -7.66 -5.18 8.56
C LEU A 30 -8.15 -4.21 7.46
N LYS A 31 -8.46 -4.71 6.27
CA LYS A 31 -9.04 -3.90 5.18
C LYS A 31 -10.34 -3.24 5.60
N VAL A 32 -11.25 -4.00 6.23
CA VAL A 32 -12.53 -3.45 6.71
C VAL A 32 -12.29 -2.38 7.78
N LEU A 33 -11.39 -2.64 8.73
CA LEU A 33 -11.05 -1.67 9.78
C LEU A 33 -10.38 -0.41 9.22
N ALA A 34 -9.47 -0.56 8.25
CA ALA A 34 -8.81 0.55 7.60
C ALA A 34 -9.77 1.37 6.73
N ASP A 35 -10.77 0.74 6.10
CA ASP A 35 -11.83 1.44 5.38
C ASP A 35 -12.69 2.33 6.29
N ASP A 36 -12.98 1.88 7.51
CA ASP A 36 -13.70 2.67 8.52
C ASP A 36 -12.87 3.90 8.96
N ILE A 37 -11.55 3.74 9.12
CA ILE A 37 -10.67 4.78 9.64
C ILE A 37 -10.24 5.77 8.54
N PHE A 38 -9.75 5.28 7.41
CA PHE A 38 -9.21 6.11 6.32
C PHE A 38 -10.27 6.52 5.30
N GLY A 39 -11.41 5.83 5.24
CA GLY A 39 -12.39 5.99 4.17
C GLY A 39 -12.09 5.05 2.99
N ARG A 40 -13.13 4.41 2.46
CA ARG A 40 -12.99 3.46 1.34
C ARG A 40 -12.51 4.14 0.06
N GLU A 41 -12.88 5.40 -0.14
CA GLU A 41 -12.46 6.25 -1.24
C GLU A 41 -10.95 6.51 -1.26
N ASN A 42 -10.33 6.50 -0.08
CA ASN A 42 -8.90 6.73 0.10
C ASN A 42 -8.04 5.46 -0.05
N PHE A 43 -8.68 4.32 -0.28
CA PHE A 43 -7.98 3.10 -0.66
C PHE A 43 -7.34 3.26 -2.05
N ILE A 44 -6.05 2.93 -2.16
CA ILE A 44 -5.29 3.02 -3.41
C ILE A 44 -5.24 1.66 -4.08
N ALA A 45 -4.63 0.67 -3.41
CA ALA A 45 -4.40 -0.66 -3.94
C ALA A 45 -4.01 -1.64 -2.83
N ASP A 46 -4.17 -2.93 -3.13
CA ASP A 46 -3.58 -4.04 -2.36
C ASP A 46 -2.48 -4.66 -3.22
N VAL A 47 -1.23 -4.57 -2.74
CA VAL A 47 -0.08 -5.16 -3.43
C VAL A 47 0.20 -6.52 -2.81
N ILE A 48 -0.01 -7.58 -3.59
CA ILE A 48 0.19 -8.95 -3.14
C ILE A 48 1.62 -9.36 -3.44
N TRP A 49 2.38 -9.65 -2.39
CA TRP A 49 3.73 -10.18 -2.47
C TRP A 49 3.73 -11.68 -2.20
N GLN A 50 4.22 -12.46 -3.15
CA GLN A 50 4.41 -13.89 -2.98
C GLN A 50 5.80 -14.15 -2.41
N SER A 51 5.87 -14.54 -1.12
CA SER A 51 7.17 -14.73 -0.43
C SER A 51 7.83 -16.08 -0.74
N ARG A 52 7.04 -17.09 -1.13
CA ARG A 52 7.55 -18.42 -1.51
C ARG A 52 7.10 -18.81 -2.91
N LYS A 53 8.07 -19.30 -3.70
CA LYS A 53 7.85 -19.79 -5.06
C LYS A 53 7.42 -21.26 -5.09
N SER A 54 7.73 -22.01 -4.04
CA SER A 54 7.41 -23.43 -3.90
C SER A 54 5.98 -23.62 -3.40
N ILE A 55 5.19 -24.37 -4.17
CA ILE A 55 3.85 -24.82 -3.80
C ILE A 55 4.02 -25.94 -2.79
N SER A 56 3.59 -25.74 -1.54
CA SER A 56 3.47 -26.85 -0.60
C SER A 56 2.16 -27.60 -0.88
N SER A 57 2.23 -28.91 -1.10
CA SER A 57 1.05 -29.76 -1.32
C SER A 57 0.37 -30.22 -0.03
N ASP A 58 0.84 -29.76 1.13
CA ASP A 58 0.34 -30.18 2.45
C ASP A 58 -1.02 -29.57 2.81
N GLY A 59 -1.58 -28.68 1.98
CA GLY A 59 -2.88 -28.04 2.20
C GLY A 59 -3.75 -28.00 0.94
N LEU A 60 -5.03 -27.65 1.10
CA LEU A 60 -5.99 -27.48 0.00
C LEU A 60 -5.53 -26.42 -1.03
N LEU A 61 -4.83 -25.39 -0.55
CA LEU A 61 -4.17 -24.36 -1.35
C LEU A 61 -2.84 -23.98 -0.67
N SER A 62 -1.81 -23.70 -1.46
CA SER A 62 -0.54 -23.20 -0.95
C SER A 62 -0.67 -21.71 -0.64
N VAL A 63 -0.84 -21.39 0.63
CA VAL A 63 -0.99 -20.00 1.08
C VAL A 63 0.39 -19.45 1.45
N SER A 64 0.92 -18.55 0.62
CA SER A 64 2.23 -17.92 0.84
C SER A 64 2.25 -16.48 0.30
N SER A 65 1.15 -15.78 0.50
CA SER A 65 0.94 -14.42 0.01
C SER A 65 0.90 -13.45 1.19
N THR A 66 1.58 -12.33 1.03
CA THR A 66 1.54 -11.21 1.96
C THR A 66 0.85 -10.05 1.27
N HIS A 67 -0.08 -9.42 1.94
CA HIS A 67 -0.83 -8.27 1.45
C HIS A 67 -0.16 -6.98 1.93
N VAL A 68 -0.07 -6.00 1.04
CA VAL A 68 0.38 -4.64 1.38
C VAL A 68 -0.75 -3.69 1.02
N LEU A 69 -1.57 -3.39 2.03
CA LEU A 69 -2.71 -2.49 1.91
C LEU A 69 -2.21 -1.05 1.86
N THR A 70 -2.56 -0.34 0.80
CA THR A 70 -2.10 1.02 0.55
C THR A 70 -3.26 2.00 0.63
N TYR A 71 -3.13 3.00 1.50
CA TYR A 71 -4.13 4.05 1.72
C TYR A 71 -3.50 5.44 1.65
N ALA A 72 -4.23 6.41 1.10
CA ALA A 72 -3.92 7.83 1.29
C ALA A 72 -4.63 8.36 2.54
N LYS A 73 -4.16 9.49 3.07
CA LYS A 73 -5.00 10.31 3.98
C LYS A 73 -6.12 11.00 3.20
N ASP A 74 -5.76 11.70 2.13
CA ASP A 74 -6.68 12.23 1.12
C ASP A 74 -6.15 11.88 -0.28
N LYS A 75 -6.85 10.99 -0.98
CA LYS A 75 -6.46 10.53 -2.32
C LYS A 75 -6.45 11.63 -3.37
N THR A 76 -7.23 12.70 -3.18
CA THR A 76 -7.28 13.84 -4.11
C THR A 76 -6.07 14.77 -3.95
N ALA A 77 -5.51 14.84 -2.73
CA ALA A 77 -4.32 15.61 -2.41
C ALA A 77 -3.01 14.93 -2.85
N VAL A 78 -3.05 13.64 -3.21
CA VAL A 78 -1.85 12.89 -3.63
C VAL A 78 -1.39 13.33 -5.02
N ASN A 79 -0.18 13.90 -5.09
CA ASN A 79 0.44 14.25 -6.36
C ASN A 79 1.05 13.00 -7.03
N LYS A 80 0.46 12.58 -8.15
CA LYS A 80 0.94 11.43 -8.93
C LYS A 80 2.35 11.62 -9.51
N ALA A 81 2.82 12.86 -9.67
CA ALA A 81 4.16 13.13 -10.19
C ALA A 81 5.26 12.66 -9.22
N ASP A 82 5.00 12.72 -7.91
CA ASP A 82 5.96 12.35 -6.87
C ASP A 82 6.24 10.84 -6.85
N PHE A 83 5.33 10.03 -7.41
CA PHE A 83 5.42 8.57 -7.47
C PHE A 83 5.81 8.05 -8.86
N LYS A 84 6.11 8.93 -9.82
CA LYS A 84 6.61 8.49 -11.13
C LYS A 84 8.04 8.00 -10.98
N LEU A 85 8.24 6.72 -11.20
CA LEU A 85 9.58 6.18 -11.44
C LEU A 85 10.17 6.89 -12.67
N ALA A 86 11.44 7.30 -12.56
CA ALA A 86 12.18 7.81 -13.70
C ALA A 86 12.10 6.76 -14.81
N ARG A 87 11.47 7.12 -15.93
CA ARG A 87 11.38 6.22 -17.09
C ARG A 87 12.79 6.02 -17.63
N GLY A 88 13.41 4.89 -17.31
CA GLY A 88 14.66 4.49 -17.94
C GLY A 88 14.41 4.16 -19.41
N GLY A 89 14.81 5.07 -20.32
CA GLY A 89 14.86 4.78 -21.76
C GLY A 89 14.75 6.01 -22.69
N SER A 90 15.92 6.58 -23.02
CA SER A 90 16.25 7.55 -24.08
C SER A 90 15.54 8.92 -24.10
N GLY A 91 16.09 9.88 -23.35
CA GLY A 91 15.81 11.31 -23.52
C GLY A 91 16.74 12.14 -22.65
N ASN A 92 17.74 12.77 -23.27
CA ASN A 92 18.76 13.69 -22.75
C ASN A 92 18.79 13.99 -21.23
N LEU A 93 19.91 13.61 -20.60
CA LEU A 93 20.28 13.92 -19.19
C LEU A 93 20.68 15.39 -18.95
N ASN A 94 20.22 16.32 -19.77
CA ASN A 94 20.52 17.73 -19.55
C ASN A 94 19.34 18.39 -18.84
N ASN A 95 19.61 18.77 -17.59
CA ASN A 95 18.87 19.72 -16.76
C ASN A 95 17.82 19.08 -15.83
N THR A 96 18.18 18.92 -14.55
CA THR A 96 17.55 19.65 -13.42
C THR A 96 18.19 19.19 -12.11
N TYR A 97 19.31 19.82 -11.75
CA TYR A 97 19.63 20.20 -10.37
C TYR A 97 20.26 21.59 -10.45
N LYS A 98 19.44 22.62 -10.28
CA LYS A 98 19.82 23.91 -9.70
C LYS A 98 18.91 24.13 -8.51
#